data_AF-A0A285D3D0-F1
#
_entry.id   AF-A0A285D3D0-F1
#
_cell.length_a   1.000
_cell.length_b   1.000
_cell.length_c   1.000
_cell.angle_alpha   90.00
_cell.angle_beta   90.00
_cell.angle_gamma   90.00
#
_symmetry.space_group_name_H-M   'P 1'
#
loop_
_entity.id
_entity.type
_entity.pdbx_description
1 polymer ?
#
loop_
_entity_poly.entity_id
_entity_poly.type
_entity_poly.pdbx_seq_one_letter_code
_entity_poly.pdbx_strand_id
1 'polypeptide(L)'
;MPDMSSRPSILRRAFRLLLALCLVAALAGATYLAGYYTQRFGLNPAHSVLTRVERKLKALAGQPSPLAQKMAQIESTHLRLVGQVYPQPGNDWVNGGSLTLWGDRLLVMNHKGESFVLREDEGALRRTPIVPPENGLEAYKSLARTGKYQGYQHLFQRVRFNHMLYVDEGGIRGLVLSYTRFDADRECYGTRVSWLPIPEAVRDVADLKNAASDWKTLFDTYPCQPLNPAGTALSGLGAGGRMAFRAPSTLYLSSGDYELDGILTYDAGIQSDQTSFGKIMAIDLVTGQSRIVSKGHRNPGGIAIDKLGRLWTVEHGYRGGDELNLIREGGNYGWPEETLGTLYSGLPMPIKGDYARHDLHDKPVYAWLPSVAPSSLVALDGFDPAWDGDLIAGSLSSAEFGQSLFHIRIEGERVLFVERIALGQRVRFVTQVGPDRIAVLTDRNDLILFRAERRPDPLEDVRKRVAVEFPPALAQRVLSTLDACNQCHSFEQYVNGTGPSLNGVAGRKIATTTFSGHSPSLRARGGVWDDETLKVYLRDPNAFAPGTGMPDPEIDDPDLLDALIWTLKQVDTADQKHMTYN
;
A
#
# COMPACT_ATOMS: atom_id res chain seq x y z
N MET A 1 56.23 25.21 51.18
CA MET A 1 54.80 24.87 51.38
C MET A 1 54.03 25.53 50.24
N PRO A 2 53.46 24.77 49.28
CA PRO A 2 52.88 25.37 48.10
C PRO A 2 51.43 25.81 48.30
N ASP A 3 51.13 26.86 47.54
CA ASP A 3 49.98 27.75 47.48
C ASP A 3 48.61 27.07 47.22
N MET A 4 47.59 27.50 47.96
CA MET A 4 46.19 27.11 47.78
C MET A 4 45.48 28.10 46.84
N SER A 5 45.66 27.94 45.53
CA SER A 5 44.95 28.77 44.55
C SER A 5 44.49 27.98 43.31
N SER A 6 43.67 26.94 43.48
CA SER A 6 42.81 26.47 42.37
C SER A 6 41.62 25.64 42.82
N ARG A 7 40.41 26.24 42.81
CA ARG A 7 39.13 25.56 42.52
C ARG A 7 37.97 26.58 42.44
N PRO A 8 37.70 27.10 41.23
CA PRO A 8 36.30 27.35 40.87
C PRO A 8 36.04 26.95 39.41
N SER A 9 36.12 25.67 39.07
CA SER A 9 35.90 25.21 37.68
C SER A 9 34.59 24.44 37.46
N ILE A 10 34.04 23.78 38.48
CA ILE A 10 32.87 22.90 38.30
C ILE A 10 31.54 23.66 38.42
N LEU A 11 31.37 24.50 39.46
CA LEU A 11 30.16 25.30 39.64
C LEU A 11 29.94 26.32 38.51
N ARG A 12 31.01 26.95 38.01
CA ARG A 12 30.92 27.87 36.87
C ARG A 12 30.58 27.15 35.56
N ARG A 13 31.03 25.91 35.38
CA ARG A 13 30.67 25.08 34.21
C ARG A 13 29.23 24.60 34.31
N ALA A 14 28.78 24.13 35.47
CA ALA A 14 27.39 23.73 35.72
C ALA A 14 26.43 24.91 35.53
N PHE A 15 26.76 26.08 36.06
CA PHE A 15 25.96 27.29 35.89
C PHE A 15 25.88 27.74 34.42
N ARG A 16 27.00 27.71 33.68
CA ARG A 16 27.01 28.00 32.24
C ARG A 16 26.19 27.00 31.43
N LEU A 17 26.23 25.71 31.78
CA LEU A 17 25.41 24.68 31.15
C LEU A 17 23.92 24.91 31.40
N LEU A 18 23.56 25.25 32.63
CA LEU A 18 22.18 25.55 33.03
C LEU A 18 21.67 26.81 32.33
N LEU A 19 22.50 27.85 32.25
CA LEU A 19 22.17 29.09 31.53
C LEU A 19 21.97 28.83 30.03
N ALA A 20 22.83 28.00 29.43
CA ALA A 20 22.71 27.61 28.02
C ALA A 20 21.43 26.79 27.77
N LEU A 21 21.08 25.84 28.66
CA LEU A 21 19.84 25.09 28.58
C LEU A 21 18.61 25.99 28.72
N CYS A 22 18.62 26.95 29.64
CA CYS A 22 17.55 27.95 29.79
C CYS A 22 17.43 28.84 28.55
N LEU A 23 18.54 29.26 27.94
CA LEU A 23 18.56 30.04 26.70
C LEU A 23 17.99 29.25 25.52
N VAL A 24 18.34 27.97 25.39
CA VAL A 24 17.77 27.08 24.35
C VAL A 24 16.27 26.87 24.56
N ALA A 25 15.83 26.65 25.80
CA ALA A 25 14.42 26.52 26.14
C ALA A 25 13.64 27.82 25.87
N ALA A 26 14.20 28.98 26.19
CA ALA A 26 13.60 30.28 25.91
C ALA A 26 13.52 30.57 24.41
N LEU A 27 14.55 30.25 23.62
CA LEU A 27 14.52 30.37 22.16
C LEU A 27 13.48 29.42 21.54
N ALA A 28 13.38 28.19 22.05
CA ALA A 28 12.38 27.22 21.61
C ALA A 28 10.95 27.69 21.94
N GLY A 29 10.74 28.25 23.14
CA GLY A 29 9.45 28.84 23.54
C GLY A 29 9.06 30.05 22.70
N ALA A 30 9.98 30.98 22.46
CA ALA A 30 9.74 32.16 21.64
C ALA A 30 9.45 31.80 20.17
N THR A 31 10.15 30.81 19.61
CA THR A 31 9.90 30.32 18.25
C THR A 31 8.60 29.52 18.14
N TYR A 32 8.20 28.79 19.18
CA TYR A 32 6.90 28.14 19.26
C TYR A 32 5.75 29.15 19.32
N LEU A 33 5.86 30.20 20.16
CA LEU A 33 4.88 31.29 20.21
C LEU A 33 4.79 32.05 18.89
N ALA A 34 5.92 32.32 18.22
CA ALA A 34 5.94 32.95 16.92
C ALA A 34 5.28 32.07 15.83
N GLY A 35 5.49 30.75 15.88
CA GLY A 35 4.80 29.79 15.00
C GLY A 35 3.29 29.74 15.24
N TYR A 36 2.86 29.79 16.51
CA TYR A 36 1.45 29.85 16.91
C TYR A 36 0.75 31.11 16.40
N TYR A 37 1.40 32.27 16.49
CA TYR A 37 0.84 33.55 16.00
C TYR A 37 0.83 33.70 14.48
N THR A 38 1.68 32.97 13.75
CA THR A 38 1.81 33.12 12.30
C THR A 38 1.15 31.99 11.49
N GLN A 39 0.63 30.95 12.15
CA GLN A 39 0.07 29.73 11.53
C GLN A 39 1.00 29.08 10.46
N ARG A 40 2.31 29.33 10.51
CA ARG A 40 3.31 28.81 9.56
C ARG A 40 4.28 27.84 10.25
N PHE A 41 3.80 26.66 10.60
CA PHE A 41 4.60 25.62 11.28
C PHE A 41 5.62 24.90 10.37
N GLY A 42 5.53 25.05 9.05
CA GLY A 42 6.28 24.26 8.07
C GLY A 42 7.72 24.68 7.76
N LEU A 43 8.23 25.79 8.29
CA LEU A 43 9.52 26.37 7.87
C LEU A 43 10.60 26.46 8.96
N ASN A 44 10.38 25.91 10.16
CA ASN A 44 11.32 26.06 11.27
C ASN A 44 12.17 24.79 11.52
N PRO A 45 13.51 24.83 11.33
CA PRO A 45 14.40 23.72 11.66
C PRO A 45 14.26 23.25 13.12
N ALA A 46 13.97 24.16 14.05
CA ALA A 46 13.77 23.85 15.46
C ALA A 46 12.54 22.95 15.70
N HIS A 47 11.48 23.09 14.90
CA HIS A 47 10.30 22.22 14.99
C HIS A 47 10.63 20.78 14.57
N SER A 48 11.46 20.60 13.54
CA SER A 48 11.94 19.27 13.12
C SER A 48 12.86 18.60 14.16
N VAL A 49 13.53 19.40 14.98
CA VAL A 49 14.37 18.93 16.08
C VAL A 49 13.51 18.58 17.30
N LEU A 50 12.57 19.45 17.69
CA LEU A 50 11.64 19.22 18.79
C LEU A 50 10.78 17.97 18.55
N THR A 51 10.22 17.79 17.35
CA THR A 51 9.45 16.59 16.99
C THR A 51 10.31 15.32 17.00
N ARG A 52 11.60 15.40 16.64
CA ARG A 52 12.54 14.27 16.79
C ARG A 52 12.83 13.94 18.25
N VAL A 53 13.04 14.96 19.09
CA VAL A 53 13.27 14.79 20.54
C VAL A 53 12.02 14.22 21.20
N GLU A 54 10.84 14.77 20.93
CA GLU A 54 9.56 14.28 21.44
C GLU A 54 9.31 12.83 21.02
N ARG A 55 9.57 12.47 19.75
CA ARG A 55 9.46 11.09 19.27
C ARG A 55 10.41 10.15 20.01
N LYS A 56 11.65 10.58 20.27
CA LYS A 56 12.62 9.80 21.06
C LYS A 56 12.18 9.65 22.52
N LEU A 57 11.67 10.71 23.14
CA LEU A 57 11.17 10.67 24.52
C LEU A 57 9.95 9.75 24.64
N LYS A 58 9.00 9.84 23.70
CA LYS A 58 7.83 8.94 23.63
C LYS A 58 8.25 7.48 23.42
N ALA A 59 9.22 7.21 22.55
CA ALA A 59 9.77 5.88 22.35
C ALA A 59 10.45 5.34 23.61
N LEU A 60 11.23 6.17 24.32
CA LEU A 60 11.84 5.81 25.61
C LEU A 60 10.79 5.55 26.70
N ALA A 61 9.66 6.24 26.65
CA ALA A 61 8.52 6.02 27.53
C ALA A 61 7.63 4.83 27.12
N GLY A 62 8.02 4.07 26.09
CA GLY A 62 7.26 2.91 25.59
C GLY A 62 5.95 3.26 24.88
N GLN A 63 5.73 4.53 24.55
CA GLN A 63 4.51 4.93 23.83
C GLN A 63 4.61 4.56 22.35
N PRO A 64 3.55 3.98 21.75
CA PRO A 64 3.54 3.66 20.33
C PRO A 64 3.65 4.94 19.50
N SER A 65 4.39 4.85 18.39
CA SER A 65 4.51 5.97 17.45
C SER A 65 3.16 6.33 16.84
N PRO A 66 2.96 7.57 16.34
CA PRO A 66 1.71 7.93 15.65
C PRO A 66 1.39 7.00 14.47
N LEU A 67 2.42 6.50 13.77
CA LEU A 67 2.24 5.50 12.73
C LEU A 67 1.77 4.16 13.33
N ALA A 68 2.39 3.68 14.41
CA ALA A 68 1.98 2.45 15.08
C ALA A 68 0.54 2.53 15.62
N GLN A 69 0.13 3.66 16.18
CA GLN A 69 -1.25 3.89 16.60
C GLN A 69 -2.23 3.82 15.42
N LYS A 70 -1.89 4.43 14.28
CA LYS A 70 -2.73 4.43 13.08
C LYS A 70 -2.83 3.04 12.45
N MET A 71 -1.75 2.26 12.49
CA MET A 71 -1.67 0.92 11.89
C MET A 71 -2.08 -0.20 12.85
N ALA A 72 -2.39 0.10 14.11
CA ALA A 72 -2.73 -0.90 15.11
C ALA A 72 -3.91 -1.77 14.67
N GLN A 73 -4.90 -1.16 14.02
CA GLN A 73 -6.08 -1.84 13.51
C GLN A 73 -6.61 -1.08 12.30
N ILE A 74 -6.82 -1.81 11.19
CA ILE A 74 -7.39 -1.29 9.96
C ILE A 74 -8.50 -2.23 9.53
N GLU A 75 -9.70 -1.69 9.33
CA GLU A 75 -10.85 -2.46 8.89
C GLU A 75 -10.87 -2.57 7.37
N SER A 76 -11.23 -3.76 6.89
CA SER A 76 -11.69 -4.01 5.53
C SER A 76 -13.12 -4.55 5.57
N THR A 77 -13.66 -4.90 4.41
CA THR A 77 -15.01 -5.41 4.23
C THR A 77 -15.19 -6.74 4.95
N HIS A 78 -14.22 -7.65 4.84
CA HIS A 78 -14.32 -9.00 5.41
C HIS A 78 -13.30 -9.30 6.51
N LEU A 79 -12.20 -8.56 6.55
CA LEU A 79 -11.09 -8.80 7.48
C LEU A 79 -10.76 -7.56 8.30
N ARG A 80 -10.22 -7.78 9.49
CA ARG A 80 -9.51 -6.79 10.28
C ARG A 80 -8.02 -7.04 10.13
N LEU A 81 -7.27 -6.01 9.76
CA LEU A 81 -5.81 -6.07 9.69
C LEU A 81 -5.22 -5.47 10.97
N VAL A 82 -4.56 -6.30 11.78
CA VAL A 82 -3.87 -5.88 13.01
C VAL A 82 -2.39 -5.71 12.71
N GLY A 83 -1.91 -4.47 12.76
CA GLY A 83 -0.58 -4.11 12.27
C GLY A 83 0.46 -3.88 13.36
N GLN A 84 1.66 -4.36 13.10
CA GLN A 84 2.87 -4.03 13.87
C GLN A 84 3.89 -3.32 12.98
N VAL A 85 4.46 -2.22 13.48
CA VAL A 85 5.38 -1.36 12.72
C VAL A 85 6.82 -1.60 13.17
N TYR A 86 7.70 -1.83 12.19
CA TYR A 86 9.13 -2.04 12.36
C TYR A 86 9.91 -0.98 11.56
N PRO A 87 10.42 0.08 12.21
CA PRO A 87 11.20 1.10 11.53
C PRO A 87 12.53 0.54 11.01
N GLN A 88 12.91 0.89 9.79
CA GLN A 88 14.21 0.48 9.27
C GLN A 88 15.36 1.28 9.92
N PRO A 89 16.44 0.61 10.38
CA PRO A 89 17.64 1.29 10.86
C PRO A 89 18.28 2.17 9.78
N GLY A 90 18.73 3.36 10.16
CA GLY A 90 19.47 4.25 9.24
C GLY A 90 18.66 4.80 8.07
N ASN A 91 17.33 4.71 8.14
CA ASN A 91 16.42 5.23 7.15
C ASN A 91 16.68 6.72 6.87
N ASP A 92 17.05 7.02 5.62
CA ASP A 92 17.33 8.35 5.12
C ASP A 92 16.10 9.01 4.48
N TRP A 93 14.93 8.39 4.62
CA TRP A 93 13.63 8.86 4.14
C TRP A 93 13.55 9.00 2.62
N VAL A 94 14.43 8.31 1.89
CA VAL A 94 14.42 8.28 0.43
C VAL A 94 13.57 7.11 -0.07
N ASN A 95 12.77 7.42 -1.09
CA ASN A 95 11.77 6.54 -1.68
C ASN A 95 12.36 5.33 -2.40
N GLY A 96 11.91 4.13 -2.05
CA GLY A 96 12.25 2.90 -2.75
C GLY A 96 12.26 1.70 -1.83
N GLY A 97 12.91 0.64 -2.27
CA GLY A 97 13.03 -0.60 -1.51
C GLY A 97 12.01 -1.66 -1.91
N SER A 98 12.22 -2.85 -1.36
CA SER A 98 11.44 -4.05 -1.66
C SER A 98 11.43 -5.04 -0.52
N LEU A 99 10.52 -6.02 -0.64
CA LEU A 99 10.41 -7.15 0.27
C LEU A 99 10.65 -8.45 -0.49
N THR A 100 11.18 -9.45 0.21
CA THR A 100 11.15 -10.85 -0.24
C THR A 100 11.13 -11.79 0.97
N LEU A 101 10.78 -13.04 0.73
CA LEU A 101 10.73 -14.08 1.77
C LEU A 101 11.88 -15.06 1.56
N TRP A 102 12.70 -15.23 2.59
CA TRP A 102 13.64 -16.34 2.69
C TRP A 102 13.02 -17.38 3.62
N GLY A 103 12.37 -18.40 3.04
CA GLY A 103 11.49 -19.29 3.79
C GLY A 103 10.33 -18.49 4.39
N ASP A 104 10.21 -18.50 5.72
CA ASP A 104 9.21 -17.73 6.47
C ASP A 104 9.71 -16.35 6.92
N ARG A 105 10.98 -16.03 6.68
CA ARG A 105 11.60 -14.79 7.18
C ARG A 105 11.54 -13.68 6.16
N LEU A 106 11.08 -12.51 6.61
CA LEU A 106 10.99 -11.34 5.77
C LEU A 106 12.35 -10.64 5.65
N LEU A 107 12.78 -10.45 4.41
CA LEU A 107 13.90 -9.59 4.04
C LEU A 107 13.39 -8.28 3.45
N VAL A 108 13.98 -7.19 3.91
CA VAL A 108 13.72 -5.81 3.45
C VAL A 108 14.97 -5.30 2.78
N MET A 109 14.87 -4.78 1.56
CA MET A 109 15.95 -4.06 0.88
C MET A 109 15.56 -2.60 0.73
N ASN A 110 16.46 -1.66 1.01
CA ASN A 110 16.22 -0.24 0.74
C ASN A 110 16.67 0.17 -0.68
N HIS A 111 16.46 1.42 -1.06
CA HIS A 111 16.83 1.92 -2.39
C HIS A 111 18.35 1.88 -2.69
N LYS A 112 19.21 1.75 -1.68
CA LYS A 112 20.68 1.64 -1.81
C LYS A 112 21.16 0.20 -1.98
N GLY A 113 20.27 -0.78 -1.89
CA GLY A 113 20.63 -2.19 -1.94
C GLY A 113 21.07 -2.75 -0.58
N GLU A 114 20.99 -1.96 0.50
CA GLU A 114 21.23 -2.49 1.84
C GLU A 114 20.03 -3.33 2.25
N SER A 115 20.28 -4.52 2.80
CA SER A 115 19.22 -5.43 3.21
C SER A 115 19.22 -5.69 4.72
N PHE A 116 18.02 -5.99 5.20
CA PHE A 116 17.69 -6.23 6.59
C PHE A 116 16.79 -7.45 6.67
N VAL A 117 16.90 -8.22 7.75
CA VAL A 117 16.00 -9.32 8.07
C VAL A 117 15.17 -8.95 9.29
N LEU A 118 13.88 -9.29 9.25
CA LEU A 118 13.01 -9.16 10.42
C LEU A 118 13.37 -10.23 11.46
N ARG A 119 13.59 -9.77 12.70
CA ARG A 119 13.68 -10.59 13.91
C ARG A 119 12.47 -10.24 14.77
N GLU A 120 11.39 -11.00 14.60
CA GLU A 120 10.11 -10.72 15.25
C GLU A 120 10.21 -10.82 16.78
N ASP A 121 11.01 -11.78 17.26
CA ASP A 121 11.38 -11.99 18.67
C ASP A 121 12.06 -10.78 19.31
N GLU A 122 12.86 -10.06 18.52
CA GLU A 122 13.53 -8.84 18.95
C GLU A 122 12.70 -7.57 18.69
N GLY A 123 11.57 -7.70 17.97
CA GLY A 123 10.77 -6.56 17.55
C GLY A 123 11.51 -5.61 16.58
N ALA A 124 12.50 -6.10 15.82
CA ALA A 124 13.44 -5.24 15.10
C ALA A 124 13.91 -5.79 13.75
N LEU A 125 14.37 -4.89 12.88
CA LEU A 125 15.08 -5.19 11.65
C LEU A 125 16.59 -5.21 11.90
N ARG A 126 17.27 -6.30 11.50
CA ARG A 126 18.72 -6.46 11.60
C ARG A 126 19.36 -6.45 10.23
N ARG A 127 20.41 -5.64 10.06
CA ARG A 127 21.16 -5.56 8.80
C ARG A 127 21.77 -6.94 8.49
N THR A 128 21.64 -7.38 7.25
CA THR A 128 22.26 -8.63 6.79
C THR A 128 23.72 -8.37 6.38
N PRO A 129 24.55 -9.42 6.22
CA PRO A 129 25.87 -9.30 5.63
C PRO A 129 25.89 -9.22 4.09
N ILE A 130 24.73 -9.21 3.43
CA ILE A 130 24.65 -9.21 1.97
C ILE A 130 25.17 -7.88 1.41
N VAL A 131 26.12 -7.96 0.49
CA VAL A 131 26.68 -6.80 -0.22
C VAL A 131 26.07 -6.74 -1.62
N PRO A 132 25.34 -5.67 -2.01
CA PRO A 132 24.78 -5.56 -3.35
C PRO A 132 25.88 -5.34 -4.42
N PRO A 133 25.60 -5.62 -5.70
CA PRO A 133 26.52 -5.28 -6.79
C PRO A 133 26.67 -3.77 -6.95
N GLU A 134 27.70 -3.32 -7.65
CA GLU A 134 27.80 -1.90 -8.03
C GLU A 134 26.77 -1.52 -9.10
N ASN A 135 26.19 -0.33 -8.95
CA ASN A 135 25.20 0.23 -9.88
C ASN A 135 25.72 1.44 -10.68
N GLY A 136 26.98 1.82 -10.51
CA GLY A 136 27.61 2.93 -11.24
C GLY A 136 27.31 4.33 -10.69
N LEU A 137 26.66 4.47 -9.52
CA LEU A 137 26.31 5.77 -8.94
C LEU A 137 27.51 6.71 -8.73
N GLU A 138 28.63 6.22 -8.19
CA GLU A 138 29.80 7.07 -7.95
C GLU A 138 30.49 7.50 -9.25
N ALA A 139 30.49 6.62 -10.26
CA ALA A 139 30.96 6.96 -11.60
C ALA A 139 30.05 8.02 -12.24
N TYR A 140 28.73 7.89 -12.11
CA TYR A 140 27.77 8.87 -12.59
C TYR A 140 27.95 10.24 -11.91
N LYS A 141 28.13 10.27 -10.59
CA LYS A 141 28.44 11.51 -9.85
C LYS A 141 29.75 12.16 -10.32
N SER A 142 30.75 11.35 -10.64
CA SER A 142 32.04 11.83 -11.14
C SER A 142 31.88 12.44 -12.54
N LEU A 143 31.14 11.77 -13.42
CA LEU A 143 30.83 12.25 -14.76
C LEU A 143 30.02 13.57 -14.74
N ALA A 144 29.03 13.66 -13.85
CA ALA A 144 28.20 14.87 -13.69
C ALA A 144 28.99 16.11 -13.22
N ARG A 145 30.17 15.93 -12.61
CA ARG A 145 31.08 17.03 -12.23
C ARG A 145 31.99 17.47 -13.35
N THR A 146 32.06 16.74 -14.46
CA THR A 146 32.81 17.16 -15.64
C THR A 146 32.08 18.30 -16.36
N GLY A 147 32.81 19.11 -17.12
CA GLY A 147 32.20 20.21 -17.89
C GLY A 147 31.18 19.74 -18.95
N LYS A 148 31.24 18.46 -19.37
CA LYS A 148 30.42 17.90 -20.44
C LYS A 148 28.92 17.89 -20.12
N TYR A 149 28.56 17.65 -18.85
CA TYR A 149 27.17 17.50 -18.42
C TYR A 149 26.70 18.56 -17.41
N GLN A 150 27.49 19.63 -17.22
CA GLN A 150 27.20 20.65 -16.21
C GLN A 150 25.82 21.33 -16.39
N GLY A 151 25.28 21.35 -17.61
CA GLY A 151 23.95 21.91 -17.92
C GLY A 151 22.77 20.96 -17.67
N TYR A 152 23.01 19.71 -17.29
CA TYR A 152 21.97 18.70 -17.16
C TYR A 152 21.42 18.69 -15.72
N GLN A 153 20.15 18.35 -15.56
CA GLN A 153 19.58 18.09 -14.23
C GLN A 153 19.92 16.66 -13.78
N HIS A 154 20.56 16.50 -12.62
CA HIS A 154 20.96 15.19 -12.10
C HIS A 154 20.15 14.79 -10.85
N LEU A 155 19.52 13.61 -10.89
CA LEU A 155 18.83 12.99 -9.74
C LEU A 155 19.57 11.72 -9.30
N PHE A 156 20.66 11.88 -8.56
CA PHE A 156 21.53 10.76 -8.15
C PHE A 156 20.81 9.63 -7.39
N GLN A 157 19.79 9.97 -6.60
CA GLN A 157 18.95 9.02 -5.87
C GLN A 157 18.10 8.10 -6.76
N ARG A 158 18.10 8.32 -8.08
CA ARG A 158 17.36 7.53 -9.07
C ARG A 158 18.19 6.39 -9.66
N VAL A 159 19.50 6.39 -9.42
CA VAL A 159 20.35 5.21 -9.60
C VAL A 159 20.21 4.36 -8.33
N ARG A 160 19.23 3.47 -8.35
CA ARG A 160 18.74 2.77 -7.15
C ARG A 160 18.42 1.30 -7.43
N PHE A 161 18.28 0.54 -6.36
CA PHE A 161 17.77 -0.83 -6.39
C PHE A 161 16.25 -0.84 -6.38
N ASN A 162 15.66 -1.69 -7.22
CA ASN A 162 14.22 -1.71 -7.49
C ASN A 162 13.54 -2.90 -6.80
N HIS A 163 14.10 -4.11 -6.93
CA HIS A 163 13.55 -5.31 -6.33
C HIS A 163 14.64 -6.35 -6.00
N MET A 164 14.52 -6.96 -4.83
CA MET A 164 15.22 -8.18 -4.44
C MET A 164 14.24 -9.34 -4.37
N LEU A 165 14.56 -10.46 -5.02
CA LEU A 165 13.77 -11.67 -5.01
C LEU A 165 14.64 -12.84 -4.56
N TYR A 166 14.22 -13.55 -3.52
CA TYR A 166 14.77 -14.86 -3.17
C TYR A 166 14.05 -15.94 -3.98
N VAL A 167 14.83 -16.86 -4.55
CA VAL A 167 14.35 -18.01 -5.31
C VAL A 167 14.91 -19.27 -4.64
N ASP A 168 14.03 -20.22 -4.33
CA ASP A 168 14.37 -21.53 -3.76
C ASP A 168 13.33 -22.56 -4.22
N GLU A 169 13.26 -22.75 -5.54
CA GLU A 169 12.25 -23.56 -6.21
C GLU A 169 12.83 -24.14 -7.50
N GLY A 170 12.35 -25.31 -7.94
CA GLY A 170 12.76 -25.89 -9.22
C GLY A 170 14.25 -26.30 -9.30
N GLY A 171 14.90 -26.50 -8.15
CA GLY A 171 16.35 -26.75 -8.07
C GLY A 171 17.22 -25.51 -8.25
N ILE A 172 16.62 -24.32 -8.32
CA ILE A 172 17.30 -23.03 -8.39
C ILE A 172 17.25 -22.37 -7.02
N ARG A 173 18.42 -21.98 -6.50
CA ARG A 173 18.54 -21.34 -5.19
C ARG A 173 19.48 -20.13 -5.22
N GLY A 174 18.94 -18.95 -4.89
CA GLY A 174 19.72 -17.71 -4.92
C GLY A 174 18.90 -16.44 -4.76
N LEU A 175 19.58 -15.30 -4.88
CA LEU A 175 18.99 -13.97 -4.88
C LEU A 175 19.08 -13.35 -6.27
N VAL A 176 18.00 -12.70 -6.69
CA VAL A 176 17.95 -11.88 -7.89
C VAL A 176 17.77 -10.42 -7.48
N LEU A 177 18.54 -9.51 -8.07
CA LEU A 177 18.40 -8.07 -7.89
C LEU A 177 18.12 -7.39 -9.22
N SER A 178 17.09 -6.54 -9.26
CA SER A 178 16.90 -5.56 -10.33
C SER A 178 17.26 -4.16 -9.82
N TYR A 179 17.94 -3.37 -10.66
CA TYR A 179 18.38 -2.03 -10.30
C TYR A 179 18.68 -1.17 -11.52
N THR A 180 18.55 0.14 -11.37
CA THR A 180 19.05 1.08 -12.38
C THR A 180 20.57 1.09 -12.34
N ARG A 181 21.20 0.71 -13.46
CA ARG A 181 22.65 0.75 -13.65
C ARG A 181 23.02 1.95 -14.53
N PHE A 182 24.06 2.65 -14.13
CA PHE A 182 24.79 3.57 -14.99
C PHE A 182 26.08 2.91 -15.51
N ASP A 183 26.31 2.99 -16.81
CA ASP A 183 27.50 2.51 -17.49
C ASP A 183 28.36 3.73 -17.87
N ALA A 184 29.50 3.89 -17.21
CA ALA A 184 30.35 5.07 -17.39
C ALA A 184 31.14 5.04 -18.71
N ASP A 185 31.48 3.86 -19.21
CA ASP A 185 32.26 3.71 -20.43
C ASP A 185 31.41 4.05 -21.66
N ARG A 186 30.12 3.67 -21.61
CA ARG A 186 29.12 3.98 -22.65
C ARG A 186 28.31 5.25 -22.36
N GLU A 187 28.50 5.87 -21.20
CA GLU A 187 27.77 7.04 -20.70
C GLU A 187 26.24 6.91 -20.82
N CYS A 188 25.71 5.75 -20.44
CA CYS A 188 24.32 5.37 -20.64
C CYS A 188 23.75 4.66 -19.41
N TYR A 189 22.44 4.44 -19.38
CA TYR A 189 21.77 3.75 -18.29
C TYR A 189 20.67 2.78 -18.75
N GLY A 190 20.26 1.92 -17.83
CA GLY A 190 19.17 0.98 -18.03
C GLY A 190 18.88 0.19 -16.76
N THR A 191 17.95 -0.76 -16.82
CA THR A 191 17.75 -1.73 -15.74
C THR A 191 18.68 -2.92 -15.95
N ARG A 192 19.44 -3.27 -14.92
CA ARG A 192 20.19 -4.53 -14.83
C ARG A 192 19.49 -5.50 -13.91
N VAL A 193 19.51 -6.78 -14.28
CA VAL A 193 19.19 -7.91 -13.41
C VAL A 193 20.46 -8.69 -13.13
N SER A 194 20.73 -8.94 -11.84
CA SER A 194 21.89 -9.70 -11.38
C SER A 194 21.47 -10.85 -10.47
N TRP A 195 22.26 -11.92 -10.48
CA TRP A 195 22.04 -13.17 -9.77
C TRP A 195 23.19 -13.49 -8.82
N LEU A 196 22.84 -13.90 -7.60
CA LEU A 196 23.75 -14.44 -6.60
C LEU A 196 23.28 -15.85 -6.22
N PRO A 197 23.97 -16.91 -6.66
CA PRO A 197 23.63 -18.27 -6.23
C PRO A 197 23.89 -18.43 -4.72
N ILE A 198 23.01 -19.16 -4.03
CA ILE A 198 23.15 -19.44 -2.61
C ILE A 198 23.51 -20.92 -2.41
N PRO A 199 24.67 -21.25 -1.81
CA PRO A 199 25.04 -22.62 -1.53
C PRO A 199 24.03 -23.34 -0.63
N GLU A 200 23.78 -24.63 -0.86
CA GLU A 200 22.87 -25.46 -0.03
C GLU A 200 23.22 -25.44 1.46
N ALA A 201 24.51 -25.31 1.79
CA ALA A 201 24.99 -25.23 3.17
C ALA A 201 24.52 -23.98 3.92
N VAL A 202 24.18 -22.90 3.21
CA VAL A 202 23.69 -21.65 3.84
C VAL A 202 22.21 -21.82 4.16
N ARG A 203 21.87 -21.90 5.45
CA ARG A 203 20.48 -22.04 5.92
C ARG A 203 19.89 -20.72 6.40
N ASP A 204 20.71 -19.87 7.01
CA ASP A 204 20.31 -18.55 7.51
C ASP A 204 20.87 -17.44 6.61
N VAL A 205 20.09 -16.38 6.43
CA VAL A 205 20.56 -15.16 5.75
C VAL A 205 21.75 -14.51 6.46
N ALA A 206 21.89 -14.71 7.78
CA ALA A 206 23.03 -14.23 8.55
C ALA A 206 24.36 -14.90 8.16
N ASP A 207 24.29 -16.08 7.54
CA ASP A 207 25.48 -16.84 7.11
C ASP A 207 25.86 -16.54 5.65
N LEU A 208 24.99 -15.86 4.90
CA LEU A 208 25.24 -15.52 3.49
C LEU A 208 26.24 -14.37 3.37
N LYS A 209 27.50 -14.69 3.12
CA LYS A 209 28.55 -13.71 2.84
C LYS A 209 28.87 -13.69 1.35
N ASN A 210 28.94 -12.49 0.78
CA ASN A 210 29.33 -12.28 -0.61
C ASN A 210 30.08 -10.95 -0.76
N ALA A 211 30.84 -10.83 -1.84
CA ALA A 211 31.36 -9.57 -2.36
C ALA A 211 30.44 -9.04 -3.48
N ALA A 212 30.56 -7.74 -3.78
CA ALA A 212 29.84 -7.12 -4.89
C ALA A 212 30.15 -7.79 -6.25
N SER A 213 31.36 -8.34 -6.40
CA SER A 213 31.82 -9.06 -7.60
C SER A 213 31.21 -10.44 -7.79
N ASP A 214 30.60 -11.03 -6.76
CA ASP A 214 30.05 -12.38 -6.83
C ASP A 214 28.72 -12.43 -7.60
N TRP A 215 28.09 -11.26 -7.78
CA TRP A 215 26.87 -11.10 -8.55
C TRP A 215 27.14 -11.24 -10.04
N LYS A 216 26.46 -12.20 -10.67
CA LYS A 216 26.50 -12.42 -12.11
C LYS A 216 25.43 -11.59 -12.79
N THR A 217 25.77 -10.91 -13.87
CA THR A 217 24.76 -10.21 -14.69
C THR A 217 23.95 -11.23 -15.47
N LEU A 218 22.62 -11.19 -15.34
CA LEU A 218 21.70 -12.00 -16.11
C LEU A 218 21.16 -11.25 -17.32
N PHE A 219 20.84 -9.98 -17.15
CA PHE A 219 20.17 -9.19 -18.17
C PHE A 219 20.47 -7.70 -18.01
N ASP A 220 20.62 -7.01 -19.13
CA ASP A 220 20.56 -5.56 -19.23
C ASP A 220 19.47 -5.19 -20.23
N THR A 221 18.66 -4.19 -19.90
CA THR A 221 17.78 -3.57 -20.90
C THR A 221 18.60 -3.02 -22.06
N TYR A 222 18.12 -3.25 -23.29
CA TYR A 222 18.79 -2.81 -24.51
C TYR A 222 17.87 -1.96 -25.42
N PRO A 223 18.45 -1.07 -26.25
CA PRO A 223 19.81 -0.55 -26.13
C PRO A 223 19.98 0.26 -24.84
N CYS A 224 21.20 0.43 -24.36
CA CYS A 224 21.46 1.27 -23.19
C CYS A 224 21.11 2.74 -23.52
N GLN A 225 20.36 3.42 -22.65
CA GLN A 225 19.80 4.75 -22.94
C GLN A 225 20.82 5.86 -22.65
N PRO A 226 21.05 6.80 -23.59
CA PRO A 226 21.94 7.92 -23.33
C PRO A 226 21.35 8.87 -22.29
N LEU A 227 22.21 9.66 -21.64
CA LEU A 227 21.75 10.75 -20.77
C LEU A 227 20.89 11.74 -21.55
N ASN A 228 19.72 12.10 -21.00
CA ASN A 228 18.76 13.00 -21.64
C ASN A 228 19.17 14.48 -21.48
N PRO A 229 19.52 15.20 -22.56
CA PRO A 229 19.87 16.62 -22.50
C PRO A 229 18.67 17.56 -22.30
N ALA A 230 17.46 17.12 -22.66
CA ALA A 230 16.26 17.95 -22.71
C ALA A 230 15.49 17.99 -21.36
N GLY A 231 16.07 17.46 -20.29
CA GLY A 231 15.42 17.40 -18.98
C GLY A 231 16.34 16.83 -17.90
N THR A 232 15.83 15.86 -17.15
CA THR A 232 16.65 15.11 -16.19
C THR A 232 17.51 14.09 -16.93
N ALA A 233 18.83 14.19 -16.77
CA ALA A 233 19.82 13.34 -17.46
C ALA A 233 19.51 11.85 -17.35
N LEU A 234 19.12 11.42 -16.14
CA LEU A 234 18.65 10.08 -15.84
C LEU A 234 17.46 10.25 -14.88
N SER A 235 16.24 10.08 -15.40
CA SER A 235 15.04 10.25 -14.58
C SER A 235 14.91 9.12 -13.57
N GLY A 236 14.99 7.87 -14.01
CA GLY A 236 14.80 6.66 -13.19
C GLY A 236 13.42 6.54 -12.52
N LEU A 237 12.55 7.55 -12.66
CA LEU A 237 11.10 7.37 -12.70
C LEU A 237 10.75 6.56 -13.93
N GLY A 238 9.65 5.81 -13.91
CA GLY A 238 9.31 4.98 -15.06
C GLY A 238 10.21 3.76 -15.27
N ALA A 239 11.12 3.42 -14.35
CA ALA A 239 12.04 2.29 -14.58
C ALA A 239 11.36 0.92 -14.51
N GLY A 240 10.20 0.80 -13.85
CA GLY A 240 9.64 -0.49 -13.46
C GLY A 240 10.58 -1.25 -12.52
N GLY A 241 11.02 -2.44 -12.96
CA GLY A 241 12.00 -3.28 -12.29
C GLY A 241 11.42 -4.34 -11.37
N ARG A 242 10.10 -4.51 -11.29
CA ARG A 242 9.51 -5.57 -10.46
C ARG A 242 9.76 -6.92 -11.12
N MET A 243 9.90 -7.97 -10.32
CA MET A 243 10.19 -9.31 -10.81
C MET A 243 9.24 -10.32 -10.19
N ALA A 244 8.89 -11.36 -10.94
CA ALA A 244 8.21 -12.55 -10.43
C ALA A 244 8.87 -13.80 -11.02
N PHE A 245 9.09 -14.82 -10.20
CA PHE A 245 9.69 -16.07 -10.64
C PHE A 245 8.61 -17.14 -10.85
N ARG A 246 8.81 -17.95 -11.89
CA ARG A 246 8.02 -19.13 -12.19
C ARG A 246 8.95 -20.30 -12.47
N ALA A 247 8.82 -21.36 -11.69
CA ALA A 247 9.51 -22.61 -11.98
C ALA A 247 9.18 -23.13 -13.41
N PRO A 248 10.14 -23.79 -14.09
CA PRO A 248 11.43 -24.22 -13.55
C PRO A 248 12.52 -23.13 -13.53
N SER A 249 12.45 -22.09 -14.36
CA SER A 249 13.57 -21.14 -14.52
C SER A 249 13.19 -19.72 -14.95
N THR A 250 11.91 -19.43 -15.17
CA THR A 250 11.51 -18.16 -15.81
C THR A 250 11.37 -17.04 -14.78
N LEU A 251 12.16 -16.00 -14.94
CA LEU A 251 12.01 -14.73 -14.25
C LEU A 251 11.32 -13.73 -15.17
N TYR A 252 10.14 -13.26 -14.78
CA TYR A 252 9.50 -12.13 -15.41
C TYR A 252 10.03 -10.83 -14.83
N LEU A 253 10.34 -9.86 -15.68
CA LEU A 253 10.79 -8.52 -15.32
C LEU A 253 9.85 -7.48 -15.94
N SER A 254 9.35 -6.57 -15.11
CA SER A 254 8.70 -5.36 -15.60
C SER A 254 9.75 -4.32 -15.96
N SER A 255 9.69 -3.75 -17.17
CA SER A 255 10.65 -2.76 -17.66
C SER A 255 9.87 -1.57 -18.21
N GLY A 256 9.94 -0.43 -17.52
CA GLY A 256 9.21 0.76 -17.98
C GLY A 256 9.99 1.60 -18.99
N ASP A 257 9.44 2.76 -19.32
CA ASP A 257 9.95 3.65 -20.37
C ASP A 257 10.99 4.68 -19.91
N TYR A 258 11.27 4.78 -18.61
CA TYR A 258 12.14 5.82 -18.05
C TYR A 258 11.71 7.27 -18.32
N GLU A 259 10.41 7.50 -18.61
CA GLU A 259 9.87 8.78 -19.11
C GLU A 259 10.45 9.19 -20.48
N LEU A 260 10.89 8.22 -21.27
CA LEU A 260 11.35 8.36 -22.66
C LEU A 260 10.21 7.92 -23.61
N ASP A 261 9.12 8.69 -23.60
CA ASP A 261 7.82 8.30 -24.15
C ASP A 261 7.55 8.78 -25.58
N GLY A 262 8.43 9.59 -26.16
CA GLY A 262 8.19 10.18 -27.48
C GLY A 262 7.18 11.33 -27.50
N ILE A 263 6.56 11.66 -26.36
CA ILE A 263 5.56 12.71 -26.22
C ILE A 263 6.23 14.01 -25.77
N LEU A 264 6.94 13.96 -24.64
CA LEU A 264 7.71 15.11 -24.12
C LEU A 264 9.21 14.95 -24.31
N THR A 265 9.65 13.72 -24.58
CA THR A 265 11.04 13.31 -24.73
C THR A 265 11.19 12.48 -26.00
N TYR A 266 12.38 11.95 -26.28
CA TYR A 266 12.53 10.97 -27.35
C TYR A 266 11.95 9.61 -26.91
N ASP A 267 11.49 8.80 -27.85
CA ASP A 267 10.94 7.46 -27.60
C ASP A 267 12.07 6.44 -27.38
N ALA A 268 12.01 5.69 -26.27
CA ALA A 268 12.90 4.56 -25.98
C ALA A 268 12.59 3.29 -26.80
N GLY A 269 11.67 3.38 -27.77
CA GLY A 269 11.22 2.29 -28.62
C GLY A 269 10.14 1.42 -27.94
N ILE A 270 9.20 2.05 -27.24
CA ILE A 270 8.19 1.35 -26.44
C ILE A 270 7.36 0.35 -27.28
N GLN A 271 7.08 0.68 -28.54
CA GLN A 271 6.36 -0.17 -29.49
C GLN A 271 7.27 -1.07 -30.36
N SER A 272 8.59 -0.88 -30.27
CA SER A 272 9.59 -1.63 -31.03
C SER A 272 9.93 -2.95 -30.36
N ASP A 273 10.11 -4.01 -31.16
CA ASP A 273 10.59 -5.32 -30.69
C ASP A 273 12.12 -5.38 -30.57
N GLN A 274 12.82 -4.30 -30.94
CA GLN A 274 14.28 -4.17 -30.88
C GLN A 274 14.77 -3.54 -29.57
N THR A 275 13.88 -3.25 -28.62
CA THR A 275 14.24 -2.65 -27.32
C THR A 275 13.55 -3.38 -26.17
N SER A 276 14.07 -3.17 -24.95
CA SER A 276 13.50 -3.72 -23.71
C SER A 276 12.72 -2.69 -22.89
N PHE A 277 12.46 -1.49 -23.41
CA PHE A 277 11.78 -0.42 -22.68
C PHE A 277 10.28 -0.47 -22.93
N GLY A 278 9.49 -0.25 -21.87
CA GLY A 278 8.03 -0.40 -21.91
C GLY A 278 7.58 -1.82 -22.23
N LYS A 279 8.24 -2.82 -21.61
CA LYS A 279 8.05 -4.26 -21.85
C LYS A 279 7.81 -5.03 -20.56
N ILE A 280 7.18 -6.19 -20.70
CA ILE A 280 7.40 -7.31 -19.77
C ILE A 280 8.37 -8.28 -20.44
N MET A 281 9.48 -8.57 -19.77
CA MET A 281 10.51 -9.49 -20.26
C MET A 281 10.39 -10.83 -19.53
N ALA A 282 10.65 -11.93 -20.22
CA ALA A 282 10.94 -13.22 -19.60
C ALA A 282 12.45 -13.50 -19.75
N ILE A 283 13.09 -13.88 -18.65
CA ILE A 283 14.52 -14.17 -18.56
C ILE A 283 14.67 -15.55 -17.94
N ASP A 284 15.39 -16.44 -18.59
CA ASP A 284 15.73 -17.74 -18.02
C ASP A 284 16.90 -17.56 -17.03
N LEU A 285 16.67 -17.88 -15.75
CA LEU A 285 17.65 -17.68 -14.67
C LEU A 285 18.91 -18.54 -14.82
N VAL A 286 18.85 -19.64 -15.57
CA VAL A 286 19.97 -20.59 -15.72
C VAL A 286 20.87 -20.18 -16.87
N THR A 287 20.28 -19.82 -18.00
CA THR A 287 20.98 -19.54 -19.26
C THR A 287 21.19 -18.05 -19.51
N GLY A 288 20.40 -17.18 -18.87
CA GLY A 288 20.37 -15.73 -19.14
C GLY A 288 19.66 -15.37 -20.45
N GLN A 289 19.12 -16.34 -21.19
CA GLN A 289 18.34 -16.06 -22.40
C GLN A 289 17.09 -15.25 -22.04
N SER A 290 16.77 -14.25 -22.85
CA SER A 290 15.62 -13.40 -22.60
C SER A 290 14.78 -13.19 -23.86
N ARG A 291 13.51 -12.86 -23.64
CA ARG A 291 12.55 -12.53 -24.70
C ARG A 291 11.51 -11.53 -24.20
N ILE A 292 10.91 -10.79 -25.13
CA ILE A 292 9.76 -9.94 -24.85
C ILE A 292 8.54 -10.84 -24.67
N VAL A 293 7.78 -10.63 -23.60
CA VAL A 293 6.47 -11.27 -23.37
C VAL A 293 5.38 -10.36 -23.90
N SER A 294 5.44 -9.07 -23.58
CA SER A 294 4.50 -8.06 -24.06
C SER A 294 5.15 -6.68 -24.13
N LYS A 295 4.51 -5.77 -24.85
CA LYS A 295 4.96 -4.40 -25.06
C LYS A 295 3.85 -3.37 -24.86
N GLY A 296 4.19 -2.10 -25.02
CA GLY A 296 3.22 -1.02 -24.85
C GLY A 296 2.91 -0.70 -23.39
N HIS A 297 3.89 -0.87 -22.50
CA HIS A 297 3.78 -0.53 -21.08
C HIS A 297 4.45 0.82 -20.80
N ARG A 298 3.91 1.60 -19.87
CA ARG A 298 4.50 2.87 -19.43
C ARG A 298 5.45 2.68 -18.26
N ASN A 299 4.88 2.35 -17.10
CA ASN A 299 5.63 2.21 -15.86
C ASN A 299 5.02 1.10 -14.99
N PRO A 300 5.23 -0.18 -15.37
CA PRO A 300 4.73 -1.33 -14.64
C PRO A 300 5.49 -1.50 -13.31
N GLY A 301 4.87 -1.09 -12.21
CA GLY A 301 5.45 -1.07 -10.86
C GLY A 301 5.20 -2.36 -10.07
N GLY A 302 4.15 -3.11 -10.39
CA GLY A 302 3.83 -4.40 -9.79
C GLY A 302 3.75 -5.51 -10.83
N ILE A 303 4.18 -6.70 -10.45
CA ILE A 303 4.02 -7.94 -11.23
C ILE A 303 3.74 -9.08 -10.25
N ALA A 304 2.76 -9.91 -10.55
CA ALA A 304 2.39 -11.06 -9.74
C ALA A 304 2.00 -12.23 -10.65
N ILE A 305 2.27 -13.45 -10.18
CA ILE A 305 1.74 -14.67 -10.79
C ILE A 305 0.68 -15.20 -9.84
N ASP A 306 -0.52 -15.43 -10.34
CA ASP A 306 -1.59 -16.01 -9.52
C ASP A 306 -1.51 -17.54 -9.46
N LYS A 307 -2.36 -18.15 -8.63
CA LYS A 307 -2.43 -19.61 -8.46
C LYS A 307 -2.78 -20.39 -9.73
N LEU A 308 -3.32 -19.73 -10.76
CA LEU A 308 -3.59 -20.31 -12.08
C LEU A 308 -2.40 -20.17 -13.04
N GLY A 309 -1.29 -19.58 -12.58
CA GLY A 309 -0.10 -19.33 -13.38
C GLY A 309 -0.27 -18.17 -14.38
N ARG A 310 -1.26 -17.30 -14.18
CA ARG A 310 -1.48 -16.11 -15.01
C ARG A 310 -0.63 -14.95 -14.49
N LEU A 311 -0.11 -14.15 -15.41
CA LEU A 311 0.77 -13.04 -15.11
C LEU A 311 -0.01 -11.73 -15.08
N TRP A 312 0.03 -11.02 -13.96
CA TRP A 312 -0.66 -9.77 -13.74
C TRP A 312 0.33 -8.63 -13.51
N THR A 313 0.00 -7.44 -13.98
CA THR A 313 0.78 -6.23 -13.69
C THR A 313 -0.14 -5.08 -13.28
N VAL A 314 0.41 -4.17 -12.48
CA VAL A 314 -0.15 -2.83 -12.30
C VAL A 314 0.85 -1.78 -12.72
N GLU A 315 0.37 -0.73 -13.37
CA GLU A 315 1.22 0.31 -13.90
C GLU A 315 0.68 1.72 -13.71
N HIS A 316 1.59 2.69 -13.67
CA HIS A 316 1.21 4.10 -13.61
C HIS A 316 0.88 4.61 -15.01
N GLY A 317 -0.31 5.18 -15.15
CA GLY A 317 -0.66 6.05 -16.26
C GLY A 317 -0.05 7.44 -16.11
N TYR A 318 -0.55 8.38 -16.90
CA TYR A 318 -0.17 9.80 -16.80
C TYR A 318 -1.01 10.49 -15.72
N ARG A 319 -1.81 11.50 -16.06
CA ARG A 319 -2.82 12.04 -15.13
C ARG A 319 -4.10 11.22 -15.25
N GLY A 320 -4.22 10.22 -14.38
CA GLY A 320 -5.23 9.16 -14.51
C GLY A 320 -4.75 8.06 -15.46
N GLY A 321 -5.55 7.00 -15.57
CA GLY A 321 -5.28 5.89 -16.48
C GLY A 321 -4.19 4.96 -15.94
N ASP A 322 -4.11 4.81 -14.61
CA ASP A 322 -3.35 3.68 -14.07
C ASP A 322 -4.12 2.40 -14.35
N GLU A 323 -3.41 1.31 -14.57
CA GLU A 323 -4.01 0.09 -15.12
C GLU A 323 -3.64 -1.15 -14.31
N LEU A 324 -4.57 -2.11 -14.29
CA LEU A 324 -4.35 -3.52 -13.96
C LEU A 324 -4.45 -4.30 -15.27
N ASN A 325 -3.38 -4.99 -15.63
CA ASN A 325 -3.23 -5.69 -16.89
C ASN A 325 -3.06 -7.19 -16.64
N LEU A 326 -3.83 -8.02 -17.36
CA LEU A 326 -3.56 -9.47 -17.48
C LEU A 326 -2.62 -9.67 -18.66
N ILE A 327 -1.38 -10.06 -18.39
CA ILE A 327 -0.31 -10.14 -19.38
C ILE A 327 -0.44 -11.40 -20.24
N ARG A 328 -0.49 -11.18 -21.57
CA ARG A 328 -0.52 -12.22 -22.59
C ARG A 328 0.74 -12.22 -23.44
N GLU A 329 1.11 -13.40 -23.91
CA GLU A 329 2.25 -13.59 -24.81
C GLU A 329 2.01 -12.89 -26.15
N GLY A 330 2.94 -12.04 -26.56
CA GLY A 330 2.83 -11.19 -27.75
C GLY A 330 1.90 -9.98 -27.59
N GLY A 331 1.33 -9.76 -26.40
CA GLY A 331 0.36 -8.70 -26.16
C GLY A 331 0.95 -7.29 -26.32
N ASN A 332 0.11 -6.36 -26.74
CA ASN A 332 0.44 -4.93 -26.85
C ASN A 332 -0.56 -4.12 -26.03
N TYR A 333 -0.11 -3.42 -25.01
CA TYR A 333 -0.96 -2.68 -24.06
C TYR A 333 -1.10 -1.18 -24.42
N GLY A 334 -0.56 -0.80 -25.58
CA GLY A 334 -0.92 0.43 -26.28
C GLY A 334 -0.08 1.66 -25.96
N TRP A 335 0.59 1.78 -24.81
CA TRP A 335 1.43 2.96 -24.53
C TRP A 335 2.57 3.12 -25.56
N PRO A 336 2.92 4.33 -26.02
CA PRO A 336 2.25 5.62 -25.83
C PRO A 336 1.19 5.92 -26.91
N GLU A 337 0.87 4.98 -27.78
CA GLU A 337 -0.11 5.15 -28.86
C GLU A 337 -1.56 5.24 -28.37
N GLU A 338 -1.83 4.70 -27.18
CA GLU A 338 -3.13 4.65 -26.53
C GLU A 338 -2.98 4.80 -25.01
N THR A 339 -3.90 5.52 -24.37
CA THR A 339 -3.95 5.70 -22.92
C THR A 339 -5.32 6.20 -22.49
N LEU A 340 -5.77 5.78 -21.31
CA LEU A 340 -6.97 6.31 -20.65
C LEU A 340 -6.71 7.62 -19.89
N GLY A 341 -5.45 8.07 -19.80
CA GLY A 341 -5.04 9.28 -19.08
C GLY A 341 -5.11 10.59 -19.90
N THR A 342 -4.87 11.71 -19.22
CA THR A 342 -4.66 13.04 -19.83
C THR A 342 -3.21 13.48 -19.65
N LEU A 343 -2.79 14.55 -20.34
CA LEU A 343 -1.64 15.34 -19.92
C LEU A 343 -1.85 15.85 -18.48
N TYR A 344 -0.77 16.19 -17.77
CA TYR A 344 -0.85 16.71 -16.40
C TYR A 344 -1.55 18.07 -16.34
N SER A 345 -1.57 18.80 -17.46
CA SER A 345 -2.38 20.01 -17.65
C SER A 345 -3.90 19.74 -17.70
N GLY A 346 -4.31 18.48 -17.86
CA GLY A 346 -5.70 18.07 -18.08
C GLY A 346 -6.13 18.09 -19.55
N LEU A 347 -5.25 18.50 -20.47
CA LEU A 347 -5.51 18.44 -21.91
C LEU A 347 -5.42 16.98 -22.43
N PRO A 348 -6.10 16.66 -23.54
CA PRO A 348 -5.97 15.36 -24.21
C PRO A 348 -4.50 15.04 -24.54
N MET A 349 -4.15 13.75 -24.46
CA MET A 349 -2.82 13.28 -24.89
C MET A 349 -2.73 13.27 -26.43
N PRO A 350 -1.56 13.57 -27.02
CA PRO A 350 -1.35 13.50 -28.47
C PRO A 350 -1.12 12.04 -28.90
N ILE A 351 -2.16 11.21 -28.79
CA ILE A 351 -2.14 9.78 -29.08
C ILE A 351 -2.65 9.44 -30.47
N LYS A 352 -2.42 8.20 -30.92
CA LYS A 352 -3.00 7.68 -32.18
C LYS A 352 -4.46 7.28 -31.99
N GLY A 353 -4.81 6.74 -30.82
CA GLY A 353 -6.16 6.33 -30.46
C GLY A 353 -7.09 7.50 -30.13
N ASP A 354 -8.34 7.15 -29.81
CA ASP A 354 -9.34 8.11 -29.36
C ASP A 354 -9.18 8.41 -27.86
N TYR A 355 -9.42 9.67 -27.49
CA TYR A 355 -9.35 10.10 -26.10
C TYR A 355 -10.31 9.33 -25.19
N ALA A 356 -9.82 8.88 -24.03
CA ALA A 356 -10.55 8.09 -23.03
C ALA A 356 -11.11 6.75 -23.55
N ARG A 357 -10.54 6.22 -24.64
CA ARG A 357 -10.80 4.88 -25.15
C ARG A 357 -9.52 4.07 -25.19
N HIS A 358 -9.69 2.75 -25.23
CA HIS A 358 -8.61 1.79 -25.35
C HIS A 358 -9.03 0.69 -26.33
N ASP A 359 -9.27 1.05 -27.59
CA ASP A 359 -9.89 0.19 -28.60
C ASP A 359 -8.90 -0.28 -29.69
N LEU A 360 -7.66 0.23 -29.71
CA LEU A 360 -6.65 -0.14 -30.71
C LEU A 360 -5.80 -1.35 -30.29
N HIS A 361 -5.52 -1.46 -29.00
CA HIS A 361 -4.58 -2.42 -28.43
C HIS A 361 -5.26 -3.29 -27.35
N ASP A 362 -4.50 -4.17 -26.69
CA ASP A 362 -5.03 -5.03 -25.63
C ASP A 362 -5.49 -4.19 -24.43
N LYS A 363 -6.76 -4.35 -24.06
CA LYS A 363 -7.40 -3.57 -22.99
C LYS A 363 -6.88 -3.92 -21.60
N PRO A 364 -6.76 -2.92 -20.70
CA PRO A 364 -6.61 -3.21 -19.29
C PRO A 364 -7.86 -3.88 -18.74
N VAL A 365 -7.64 -4.80 -17.80
CA VAL A 365 -8.71 -5.49 -17.07
C VAL A 365 -9.43 -4.52 -16.13
N TYR A 366 -8.70 -3.52 -15.63
CA TYR A 366 -9.26 -2.41 -14.86
C TYR A 366 -8.38 -1.17 -14.97
N ALA A 367 -8.97 0.02 -14.87
CA ALA A 367 -8.24 1.28 -14.86
C ALA A 367 -8.73 2.21 -13.73
N TRP A 368 -7.79 2.91 -13.08
CA TRP A 368 -8.08 3.93 -12.08
C TRP A 368 -8.13 5.33 -12.71
N LEU A 369 -9.29 5.97 -12.59
CA LEU A 369 -9.58 7.34 -13.02
C LEU A 369 -10.32 8.05 -11.87
N PRO A 370 -9.65 8.83 -11.00
CA PRO A 370 -8.27 9.32 -11.10
C PRO A 370 -7.18 8.30 -10.71
N SER A 371 -5.91 8.65 -11.03
CA SER A 371 -4.72 7.84 -10.74
C SER A 371 -4.50 7.66 -9.23
N VAL A 372 -4.15 6.43 -8.85
CA VAL A 372 -3.78 6.00 -7.49
C VAL A 372 -2.27 5.73 -7.38
N ALA A 373 -1.51 5.79 -8.46
CA ALA A 373 -0.09 5.47 -8.57
C ALA A 373 0.24 4.09 -7.96
N PRO A 374 -0.21 2.98 -8.59
CA PRO A 374 -0.05 1.63 -8.07
C PRO A 374 1.41 1.18 -8.12
N SER A 375 1.91 0.61 -7.03
CA SER A 375 3.36 0.46 -6.80
C SER A 375 3.88 -0.96 -6.75
N SER A 376 3.05 -1.91 -6.35
CA SER A 376 3.39 -3.31 -6.09
C SER A 376 2.11 -4.12 -6.18
N LEU A 377 2.23 -5.40 -6.53
CA LEU A 377 1.14 -6.33 -6.71
C LEU A 377 1.56 -7.67 -6.12
N VAL A 378 0.64 -8.31 -5.40
CA VAL A 378 0.78 -9.69 -4.94
C VAL A 378 -0.53 -10.42 -5.19
N ALA A 379 -0.45 -11.68 -5.61
CA ALA A 379 -1.60 -12.59 -5.64
C ALA A 379 -1.60 -13.40 -4.34
N LEU A 380 -2.76 -13.46 -3.67
CA LEU A 380 -2.91 -14.19 -2.42
C LEU A 380 -3.18 -15.68 -2.71
N ASP A 381 -2.57 -16.55 -1.92
CA ASP A 381 -2.74 -18.00 -2.01
C ASP A 381 -2.81 -18.63 -0.61
N GLY A 382 -3.92 -19.29 -0.31
CA GLY A 382 -4.21 -19.90 0.98
C GLY A 382 -4.31 -18.89 2.12
N PHE A 383 -4.81 -17.67 1.85
CA PHE A 383 -4.83 -16.59 2.83
C PHE A 383 -6.00 -16.70 3.84
N ASP A 384 -7.13 -16.11 3.50
CA ASP A 384 -8.42 -16.27 4.18
C ASP A 384 -9.45 -16.61 3.10
N PRO A 385 -10.47 -17.45 3.35
CA PRO A 385 -11.47 -17.79 2.33
C PRO A 385 -12.12 -16.57 1.66
N ALA A 386 -12.24 -15.45 2.37
CA ALA A 386 -12.80 -14.23 1.83
C ALA A 386 -11.85 -13.48 0.88
N TRP A 387 -10.55 -13.76 0.89
CA TRP A 387 -9.49 -13.08 0.11
C TRP A 387 -8.65 -14.05 -0.76
N ASP A 388 -8.91 -15.35 -0.70
CA ASP A 388 -8.09 -16.37 -1.36
C ASP A 388 -8.15 -16.27 -2.89
N GLY A 389 -6.98 -16.20 -3.53
CA GLY A 389 -6.84 -16.00 -4.98
C GLY A 389 -7.00 -14.57 -5.46
N ASP A 390 -7.30 -13.61 -4.56
CA ASP A 390 -7.43 -12.20 -4.93
C ASP A 390 -6.06 -11.51 -5.05
N LEU A 391 -6.05 -10.32 -5.65
CA LEU A 391 -4.85 -9.50 -5.77
C LEU A 391 -4.87 -8.37 -4.75
N ILE A 392 -3.69 -8.04 -4.19
CA ILE A 392 -3.48 -6.83 -3.40
C ILE A 392 -2.48 -5.92 -4.11
N ALA A 393 -2.90 -4.69 -4.40
CA ALA A 393 -2.04 -3.64 -4.95
C ALA A 393 -1.72 -2.56 -3.92
N GLY A 394 -0.47 -2.10 -3.88
CA GLY A 394 -0.07 -0.92 -3.09
C GLY A 394 -0.23 0.38 -3.86
N SER A 395 -0.45 1.51 -3.17
CA SER A 395 -0.55 2.83 -3.80
C SER A 395 0.36 3.90 -3.19
N LEU A 396 1.01 4.67 -4.07
CA LEU A 396 1.90 5.76 -3.71
C LEU A 396 1.22 7.13 -3.72
N SER A 397 0.13 7.34 -4.47
CA SER A 397 -0.42 8.68 -4.68
C SER A 397 -0.74 9.35 -3.35
N SER A 398 -0.37 10.63 -3.19
CA SER A 398 -0.77 11.43 -2.02
C SER A 398 -2.10 12.15 -2.24
N ALA A 399 -2.77 11.91 -3.37
CA ALA A 399 -4.13 12.39 -3.60
C ALA A 399 -5.13 11.61 -2.74
N GLU A 400 -6.37 12.11 -2.67
CA GLU A 400 -7.45 11.65 -1.79
C GLU A 400 -7.68 10.12 -1.81
N PHE A 401 -7.51 9.48 -2.96
CA PHE A 401 -7.76 8.06 -3.17
C PHE A 401 -6.51 7.17 -3.07
N GLY A 402 -5.32 7.74 -2.87
CA GLY A 402 -4.08 6.98 -2.76
C GLY A 402 -3.74 6.52 -1.34
N GLN A 403 -2.45 6.25 -1.09
CA GLN A 403 -1.90 5.85 0.21
C GLN A 403 -2.64 4.68 0.87
N SER A 404 -2.98 3.68 0.05
CA SER A 404 -3.88 2.59 0.40
C SER A 404 -3.32 1.25 -0.09
N LEU A 405 -3.87 0.17 0.45
CA LEU A 405 -3.93 -1.11 -0.26
C LEU A 405 -5.22 -1.15 -1.08
N PHE A 406 -5.17 -1.81 -2.23
CA PHE A 406 -6.32 -2.08 -3.06
C PHE A 406 -6.50 -3.59 -3.13
N HIS A 407 -7.57 -4.09 -2.54
CA HIS A 407 -7.97 -5.49 -2.59
C HIS A 407 -8.87 -5.69 -3.82
N ILE A 408 -8.45 -6.56 -4.73
CA ILE A 408 -9.02 -6.69 -6.06
C ILE A 408 -9.49 -8.13 -6.24
N ARG A 409 -10.81 -8.32 -6.33
CA ARG A 409 -11.40 -9.61 -6.64
C ARG A 409 -11.62 -9.77 -8.13
N ILE A 410 -11.18 -10.90 -8.66
CA ILE A 410 -11.23 -11.23 -10.08
C ILE A 410 -11.99 -12.55 -10.27
N GLU A 411 -12.96 -12.55 -11.17
CA GLU A 411 -13.63 -13.76 -11.64
C GLU A 411 -13.43 -13.91 -13.14
N GLY A 412 -12.82 -15.01 -13.57
CA GLY A 412 -12.33 -15.15 -14.94
C GLY A 412 -11.31 -14.04 -15.24
N GLU A 413 -11.64 -13.17 -16.19
CA GLU A 413 -10.82 -12.01 -16.59
C GLU A 413 -11.47 -10.67 -16.22
N ARG A 414 -12.45 -10.67 -15.32
CA ARG A 414 -13.20 -9.48 -14.94
C ARG A 414 -12.96 -9.13 -13.48
N VAL A 415 -12.73 -7.85 -13.20
CA VAL A 415 -12.77 -7.34 -11.82
C VAL A 415 -14.21 -7.26 -11.34
N LEU A 416 -14.50 -7.95 -10.23
CA LEU A 416 -15.80 -7.87 -9.57
C LEU A 416 -15.89 -6.62 -8.69
N PHE A 417 -14.85 -6.35 -7.91
CA PHE A 417 -14.72 -5.13 -7.13
C PHE A 417 -13.25 -4.77 -6.88
N VAL A 418 -13.04 -3.50 -6.58
CA VAL A 418 -11.78 -2.99 -6.03
C VAL A 418 -12.10 -2.30 -4.71
N GLU A 419 -11.71 -2.92 -3.61
CA GLU A 419 -11.83 -2.36 -2.28
C GLU A 419 -10.59 -1.54 -1.95
N ARG A 420 -10.81 -0.31 -1.47
CA ARG A 420 -9.73 0.54 -0.97
C ARG A 420 -9.60 0.38 0.54
N ILE A 421 -8.42 -0.01 0.99
CA ILE A 421 -8.04 -0.11 2.41
C ILE A 421 -7.05 1.03 2.72
N ALA A 422 -7.56 2.10 3.31
CA ALA A 422 -6.80 3.33 3.51
C ALA A 422 -5.78 3.19 4.67
N LEU A 423 -4.49 3.27 4.34
CA LEU A 423 -3.41 3.32 5.36
C LEU A 423 -3.01 4.78 5.68
N GLY A 424 -3.24 5.68 4.72
CA GLY A 424 -2.67 7.03 4.71
C GLY A 424 -1.16 7.02 4.91
N GLN A 425 -0.51 6.02 4.33
CA GLN A 425 0.93 5.93 4.08
C GLN A 425 1.12 5.55 2.61
N ARG A 426 2.14 6.12 1.97
CA ARG A 426 2.53 5.71 0.61
C ARG A 426 3.03 4.27 0.68
N VAL A 427 2.36 3.33 0.02
CA VAL A 427 2.73 1.92 -0.01
C VAL A 427 3.68 1.70 -1.18
N ARG A 428 4.88 1.17 -0.92
CA ARG A 428 5.93 0.89 -1.91
C ARG A 428 5.97 -0.58 -2.31
N PHE A 429 5.73 -1.47 -1.35
CA PHE A 429 5.76 -2.91 -1.58
C PHE A 429 4.69 -3.58 -0.71
N VAL A 430 4.06 -4.62 -1.23
CA VAL A 430 3.20 -5.53 -0.48
C VAL A 430 3.52 -6.97 -0.85
N THR A 431 3.55 -7.87 0.13
CA THR A 431 3.69 -9.32 -0.08
C THR A 431 2.95 -10.09 1.00
N GLN A 432 2.45 -11.27 0.67
CA GLN A 432 1.93 -12.22 1.65
C GLN A 432 3.09 -12.82 2.46
N VAL A 433 2.84 -13.19 3.72
CA VAL A 433 3.76 -13.88 4.63
C VAL A 433 3.01 -15.00 5.35
N GLY A 434 3.19 -16.25 4.91
CA GLY A 434 2.40 -17.37 5.44
C GLY A 434 0.90 -17.23 5.10
N PRO A 435 0.01 -17.95 5.80
CA PRO A 435 -1.42 -18.00 5.44
C PRO A 435 -2.23 -16.80 5.93
N ASP A 436 -1.76 -16.00 6.88
CA ASP A 436 -2.62 -15.01 7.54
C ASP A 436 -1.98 -13.62 7.70
N ARG A 437 -0.79 -13.40 7.12
CA ARG A 437 -0.10 -12.11 7.24
C ARG A 437 0.24 -11.47 5.90
N ILE A 438 0.20 -10.15 5.89
CA ILE A 438 0.63 -9.31 4.78
C ILE A 438 1.70 -8.35 5.29
N ALA A 439 2.86 -8.36 4.64
CA ALA A 439 3.91 -7.39 4.88
C ALA A 439 3.80 -6.23 3.90
N VAL A 440 3.86 -5.01 4.44
CA VAL A 440 3.79 -3.75 3.71
C VAL A 440 5.05 -2.95 3.97
N LEU A 441 5.75 -2.57 2.91
CA LEU A 441 6.82 -1.59 2.97
C LEU A 441 6.27 -0.23 2.54
N THR A 442 6.39 0.77 3.41
CA THR A 442 6.06 2.14 3.04
C THR A 442 7.14 2.74 2.14
N ASP A 443 6.81 3.78 1.38
CA ASP A 443 7.79 4.50 0.54
C ASP A 443 8.88 5.18 1.36
N ARG A 444 8.65 5.34 2.66
CA ARG A 444 9.65 5.81 3.63
C ARG A 444 10.39 4.65 4.28
N ASN A 445 10.33 3.42 3.77
CA ASN A 445 11.03 2.24 4.30
C ASN A 445 10.63 1.79 5.73
N ASP A 446 9.51 2.25 6.28
CA ASP A 446 8.94 1.59 7.45
C ASP A 446 8.25 0.29 7.01
N LEU A 447 8.60 -0.82 7.68
CA LEU A 447 7.93 -2.11 7.49
C LEU A 447 6.71 -2.18 8.41
N ILE A 448 5.60 -2.69 7.89
CA ILE A 448 4.38 -2.95 8.64
C ILE A 448 4.00 -4.40 8.36
N LEU A 449 3.85 -5.21 9.42
CA LEU A 449 3.36 -6.57 9.31
C LEU A 449 1.93 -6.59 9.83
N PHE A 450 0.97 -6.83 8.93
CA PHE A 450 -0.42 -7.03 9.28
C PHE A 450 -0.70 -8.52 9.45
N ARG A 451 -1.38 -8.88 10.53
CA ARG A 451 -2.10 -10.15 10.63
C ARG A 451 -3.56 -9.90 10.29
N ALA A 452 -4.11 -10.72 9.41
CA ALA A 452 -5.53 -10.75 9.13
C ALA A 452 -6.25 -11.51 10.23
N GLU A 453 -7.31 -10.90 10.74
CA GLU A 453 -8.25 -11.51 11.65
C GLU A 453 -9.62 -11.45 10.97
N ARG A 454 -10.36 -12.56 10.98
CA ARG A 454 -11.70 -12.58 10.40
C ARG A 454 -12.56 -11.56 11.13
N ARG A 455 -13.18 -10.64 10.38
CA ARG A 455 -14.19 -9.75 10.95
C ARG A 455 -15.44 -10.61 11.20
N PRO A 456 -15.93 -10.73 12.45
CA PRO A 456 -17.16 -11.46 12.70
C PRO A 456 -18.30 -10.77 11.94
N ASP A 457 -19.03 -11.49 11.09
CA ASP A 457 -20.28 -10.96 10.54
C ASP A 457 -21.27 -10.83 11.72
N PRO A 458 -21.71 -9.62 12.08
CA PRO A 458 -22.63 -9.42 13.21
C PRO A 458 -23.96 -10.14 13.03
N LEU A 459 -24.29 -10.56 11.80
CA LEU A 459 -25.49 -11.32 11.48
C LEU A 459 -25.24 -12.83 11.34
N GLU A 460 -24.01 -13.34 11.45
CA GLU A 460 -23.72 -14.75 11.13
C GLU A 460 -24.61 -15.72 11.93
N ASP A 461 -24.69 -15.52 13.25
CA ASP A 461 -25.50 -16.38 14.11
C ASP A 461 -26.99 -16.07 14.02
N VAL A 462 -27.35 -14.82 13.71
CA VAL A 462 -28.74 -14.45 13.42
C VAL A 462 -29.23 -15.19 12.18
N ARG A 463 -28.43 -15.23 11.11
CA ARG A 463 -28.75 -15.96 9.87
C ARG A 463 -28.94 -17.45 10.13
N LYS A 464 -28.07 -18.06 10.94
CA LYS A 464 -28.21 -19.47 11.37
C LYS A 464 -29.51 -19.71 12.13
N ARG A 465 -29.86 -18.82 13.07
CA ARG A 465 -31.12 -18.92 13.83
C ARG A 465 -32.35 -18.75 12.95
N VAL A 466 -32.36 -17.77 12.03
CA VAL A 466 -33.45 -17.55 11.07
C VAL A 466 -33.68 -18.78 10.20
N ALA A 467 -32.61 -19.42 9.72
CA ALA A 467 -32.69 -20.62 8.90
C ALA A 467 -33.27 -21.85 9.64
N VAL A 468 -33.15 -21.89 10.98
CA VAL A 468 -33.71 -22.95 11.83
C VAL A 468 -35.15 -22.63 12.25
N GLU A 469 -35.43 -21.36 12.57
CA GLU A 469 -36.71 -20.93 13.14
C GLU A 469 -37.83 -20.88 12.09
N PHE A 470 -37.53 -20.43 10.87
CA PHE A 470 -38.56 -20.15 9.86
C PHE A 470 -38.52 -21.10 8.66
N PRO A 471 -39.66 -21.36 8.01
CA PRO A 471 -39.69 -22.09 6.74
C PRO A 471 -38.76 -21.46 5.69
N PRO A 472 -38.09 -22.23 4.81
CA PRO A 472 -37.05 -21.72 3.91
C PRO A 472 -37.44 -20.49 3.09
N ALA A 473 -38.68 -20.43 2.60
CA ALA A 473 -39.17 -19.28 1.83
C ALA A 473 -39.30 -18.00 2.68
N LEU A 474 -39.79 -18.12 3.92
CA LEU A 474 -39.90 -16.97 4.83
C LEU A 474 -38.52 -16.56 5.35
N ALA A 475 -37.66 -17.52 5.71
CA ALA A 475 -36.28 -17.27 6.11
C ALA A 475 -35.54 -16.48 5.03
N GLN A 476 -35.64 -16.89 3.76
CA GLN A 476 -34.99 -16.17 2.65
C GLN A 476 -35.47 -14.73 2.54
N ARG A 477 -36.79 -14.48 2.66
CA ARG A 477 -37.37 -13.13 2.62
C ARG A 477 -36.88 -12.27 3.78
N VAL A 478 -36.88 -12.80 5.00
CA VAL A 478 -36.34 -12.12 6.20
C VAL A 478 -34.88 -11.73 6.00
N LEU A 479 -34.05 -12.64 5.48
CA LEU A 479 -32.64 -12.37 5.23
C LEU A 479 -32.44 -11.30 4.15
N SER A 480 -33.22 -11.35 3.07
CA SER A 480 -33.20 -10.30 2.04
C SER A 480 -33.63 -8.93 2.59
N THR A 481 -34.62 -8.88 3.48
CA THR A 481 -35.02 -7.63 4.15
C THR A 481 -33.93 -7.14 5.11
N LEU A 482 -33.26 -8.02 5.86
CA LEU A 482 -32.11 -7.64 6.68
C LEU A 482 -30.96 -7.07 5.83
N ASP A 483 -30.67 -7.66 4.67
CA ASP A 483 -29.65 -7.17 3.75
C ASP A 483 -30.02 -5.78 3.20
N ALA A 484 -31.32 -5.52 2.96
CA ALA A 484 -31.81 -4.18 2.62
C ALA A 484 -31.60 -3.18 3.78
N CYS A 485 -31.90 -3.57 5.02
CA CYS A 485 -31.61 -2.74 6.19
C CYS A 485 -30.10 -2.41 6.32
N ASN A 486 -29.23 -3.37 5.99
CA ASN A 486 -27.77 -3.22 6.08
C ASN A 486 -27.20 -2.13 5.15
N GLN A 487 -27.97 -1.68 4.16
CA GLN A 487 -27.55 -0.60 3.26
C GLN A 487 -27.46 0.75 3.96
N CYS A 488 -28.24 0.95 5.03
CA CYS A 488 -28.26 2.19 5.80
C CYS A 488 -27.86 1.98 7.27
N HIS A 489 -28.17 0.82 7.83
CA HIS A 489 -27.94 0.52 9.24
C HIS A 489 -26.82 -0.49 9.42
N SER A 490 -25.92 -0.22 10.36
CA SER A 490 -24.98 -1.25 10.81
C SER A 490 -25.64 -2.14 11.88
N PHE A 491 -25.25 -3.41 11.91
CA PHE A 491 -25.62 -4.37 12.95
C PHE A 491 -24.53 -4.54 14.01
N GLU A 492 -23.44 -3.79 13.90
CA GLU A 492 -22.39 -3.73 14.92
C GLU A 492 -22.76 -2.75 16.03
N GLN A 493 -22.36 -3.08 17.26
CA GLN A 493 -22.63 -2.26 18.43
C GLN A 493 -21.94 -0.90 18.33
N TYR A 494 -22.70 0.17 18.57
CA TYR A 494 -22.27 1.58 18.54
C TYR A 494 -21.78 2.12 17.19
N VAL A 495 -21.74 1.32 16.14
CA VAL A 495 -21.37 1.77 14.78
C VAL A 495 -22.64 2.20 14.06
N ASN A 496 -22.75 3.48 13.70
CA ASN A 496 -23.87 3.98 12.91
C ASN A 496 -23.48 4.07 11.43
N GLY A 497 -24.43 3.83 10.53
CA GLY A 497 -24.29 4.09 9.10
C GLY A 497 -24.96 5.41 8.72
N THR A 498 -25.63 5.42 7.56
CA THR A 498 -26.59 6.48 7.21
C THR A 498 -27.78 6.51 8.16
N GLY A 499 -28.07 5.38 8.82
CA GLY A 499 -29.00 5.24 9.94
C GLY A 499 -28.31 4.77 11.23
N PRO A 500 -29.00 4.83 12.38
CA PRO A 500 -28.47 4.35 13.65
C PRO A 500 -28.22 2.84 13.64
N SER A 501 -27.26 2.37 14.44
CA SER A 501 -27.03 0.92 14.63
C SER A 501 -28.33 0.19 15.03
N LEU A 502 -28.63 -0.93 14.37
CA LEU A 502 -29.74 -1.82 14.75
C LEU A 502 -29.33 -2.85 15.82
N ASN A 503 -28.06 -2.88 16.21
CA ASN A 503 -27.62 -3.68 17.33
C ASN A 503 -28.35 -3.27 18.62
N GLY A 504 -28.96 -4.25 19.29
CA GLY A 504 -29.78 -4.02 20.48
C GLY A 504 -30.93 -3.04 20.25
N VAL A 505 -31.54 -3.01 19.05
CA VAL A 505 -32.64 -2.08 18.78
C VAL A 505 -33.87 -2.41 19.61
N ALA A 506 -34.21 -3.69 19.77
CA ALA A 506 -35.37 -4.12 20.53
C ALA A 506 -35.23 -3.76 22.03
N GLY A 507 -36.22 -3.06 22.56
CA GLY A 507 -36.22 -2.58 23.96
C GLY A 507 -35.39 -1.31 24.20
N ARG A 508 -34.61 -0.83 23.22
CA ARG A 508 -33.85 0.41 23.36
C ARG A 508 -34.76 1.62 23.29
N LYS A 509 -34.43 2.67 24.04
CA LYS A 509 -35.16 3.95 24.00
C LYS A 509 -35.09 4.58 22.61
N ILE A 510 -36.20 5.15 22.17
CA ILE A 510 -36.29 5.78 20.85
C ILE A 510 -35.35 7.00 20.79
N ALA A 511 -34.56 7.08 19.73
CA ALA A 511 -33.65 8.18 19.42
C ALA A 511 -32.57 8.50 20.47
N THR A 512 -32.03 7.48 21.17
CA THR A 512 -30.99 7.67 22.20
C THR A 512 -29.61 7.15 21.83
N THR A 513 -29.36 6.83 20.56
CA THR A 513 -28.00 6.43 20.12
C THR A 513 -27.13 7.68 19.87
N THR A 514 -25.83 7.46 19.65
CA THR A 514 -24.89 8.52 19.26
C THR A 514 -25.11 9.04 17.84
N PHE A 515 -26.07 8.49 17.08
CA PHE A 515 -26.38 8.92 15.73
C PHE A 515 -26.98 10.33 15.73
N SER A 516 -26.38 11.26 14.98
CA SER A 516 -26.81 12.66 14.94
C SER A 516 -28.04 12.89 14.05
N GLY A 517 -28.32 11.99 13.11
CA GLY A 517 -29.34 12.15 12.08
C GLY A 517 -30.79 11.84 12.50
N HIS A 518 -31.09 11.68 13.79
CA HIS A 518 -32.48 11.51 14.23
C HIS A 518 -33.31 12.76 13.90
N SER A 519 -34.55 12.57 13.43
CA SER A 519 -35.45 13.69 13.18
C SER A 519 -35.94 14.32 14.50
N PRO A 520 -36.34 15.61 14.51
CA PRO A 520 -36.96 16.24 15.68
C PRO A 520 -38.21 15.49 16.18
N SER A 521 -39.04 14.99 15.26
CA SER A 521 -40.26 14.22 15.56
C SER A 521 -39.94 12.90 16.25
N LEU A 522 -38.93 12.17 15.76
CA LEU A 522 -38.51 10.91 16.37
C LEU A 522 -37.89 11.12 17.75
N ARG A 523 -37.10 12.19 17.95
CA ARG A 523 -36.58 12.58 19.28
C ARG A 523 -37.69 12.93 20.28
N ALA A 524 -38.77 13.56 19.82
CA ALA A 524 -39.89 13.95 20.67
C ALA A 524 -40.83 12.79 21.03
N ARG A 525 -40.76 11.65 20.32
CA ARG A 525 -41.69 10.53 20.50
C ARG A 525 -41.63 9.90 21.89
N GLY A 526 -40.43 9.83 22.48
CA GLY A 526 -40.18 9.09 23.72
C GLY A 526 -40.46 7.59 23.60
N GLY A 527 -40.37 6.84 24.70
CA GLY A 527 -40.66 5.40 24.72
C GLY A 527 -39.50 4.49 24.31
N VAL A 528 -39.82 3.23 24.01
CA VAL A 528 -38.87 2.16 23.64
C VAL A 528 -39.31 1.46 22.35
N TRP A 529 -38.37 0.83 21.66
CA TRP A 529 -38.63 -0.02 20.50
C TRP A 529 -39.12 -1.41 20.93
N ASP A 530 -40.36 -1.49 21.42
CA ASP A 530 -41.05 -2.78 21.61
C ASP A 530 -41.67 -3.31 20.31
N ASP A 531 -42.25 -4.51 20.34
CA ASP A 531 -42.80 -5.18 19.16
C ASP A 531 -43.90 -4.35 18.50
N GLU A 532 -44.81 -3.74 19.27
CA GLU A 532 -45.89 -2.92 18.73
C GLU A 532 -45.34 -1.65 18.06
N THR A 533 -44.40 -0.98 18.71
CA THR A 533 -43.77 0.23 18.20
C THR A 533 -42.97 -0.06 16.93
N LEU A 534 -42.22 -1.16 16.89
CA LEU A 534 -41.50 -1.61 15.70
C LEU A 534 -42.45 -1.96 14.56
N LYS A 535 -43.58 -2.65 14.82
CA LYS A 535 -44.59 -2.95 13.79
C LYS A 535 -45.17 -1.68 13.17
N VAL A 536 -45.53 -0.69 14.00
CA VAL A 536 -46.08 0.58 13.49
C VAL A 536 -45.03 1.35 12.70
N TYR A 537 -43.80 1.44 13.21
CA TYR A 537 -42.75 2.20 12.57
C TYR A 537 -42.27 1.58 11.25
N LEU A 538 -42.12 0.26 11.18
CA LEU A 538 -41.67 -0.43 9.97
C LEU A 538 -42.73 -0.48 8.87
N ARG A 539 -44.02 -0.25 9.18
CA ARG A 539 -45.08 -0.14 8.18
C ARG A 539 -45.17 1.23 7.53
N ASP A 540 -44.95 2.29 8.32
CA ASP A 540 -44.94 3.66 7.80
C ASP A 540 -44.09 4.56 8.71
N PRO A 541 -42.77 4.63 8.43
CA PRO A 541 -41.84 5.43 9.22
C PRO A 541 -42.23 6.91 9.26
N ASN A 542 -42.75 7.45 8.14
CA ASN A 542 -43.07 8.86 8.00
C ASN A 542 -44.37 9.23 8.74
N ALA A 543 -45.38 8.37 8.74
CA ALA A 543 -46.57 8.57 9.56
C ALA A 543 -46.25 8.49 11.06
N PHE A 544 -45.37 7.58 11.47
CA PHE A 544 -44.98 7.45 12.87
C PHE A 544 -44.12 8.63 13.37
N ALA A 545 -43.18 9.11 12.54
CA ALA A 545 -42.32 10.24 12.86
C ALA A 545 -42.10 11.13 11.61
N PRO A 546 -42.98 12.12 11.37
CA PRO A 546 -42.92 12.97 10.18
C PRO A 546 -41.55 13.63 9.99
N GLY A 547 -40.99 13.51 8.79
CA GLY A 547 -39.66 14.03 8.45
C GLY A 547 -38.51 13.15 8.95
N THR A 548 -38.77 11.88 9.27
CA THR A 548 -37.70 10.87 9.44
C THR A 548 -36.95 10.66 8.12
N GLY A 549 -35.64 10.42 8.20
CA GLY A 549 -34.82 10.06 7.05
C GLY A 549 -34.93 8.59 6.65
N MET A 550 -35.67 7.78 7.41
CA MET A 550 -35.90 6.37 7.09
C MET A 550 -36.96 6.25 5.98
N PRO A 551 -36.62 5.66 4.83
CA PRO A 551 -37.61 5.39 3.78
C PRO A 551 -38.57 4.30 4.22
N ASP A 552 -39.73 4.25 3.57
CA ASP A 552 -40.67 3.13 3.70
C ASP A 552 -40.01 1.84 3.22
N PRO A 553 -39.88 0.79 4.07
CA PRO A 553 -39.29 -0.47 3.65
C PRO A 553 -40.27 -1.37 2.87
N GLU A 554 -41.52 -0.93 2.67
CA GLU A 554 -42.57 -1.64 1.90
C GLU A 554 -42.88 -3.05 2.45
N ILE A 555 -42.95 -3.19 3.77
CA ILE A 555 -43.19 -4.47 4.47
C ILE A 555 -44.68 -4.59 4.84
N ASP A 556 -45.50 -4.95 3.85
CA ASP A 556 -46.95 -5.12 4.03
C ASP A 556 -47.35 -6.49 4.59
N ASP A 557 -46.53 -7.52 4.35
CA ASP A 557 -46.81 -8.90 4.77
C ASP A 557 -46.65 -9.04 6.30
N PRO A 558 -47.73 -9.37 7.04
CA PRO A 558 -47.68 -9.52 8.49
C PRO A 558 -46.73 -10.61 8.97
N ASP A 559 -46.62 -11.73 8.24
CA ASP A 559 -45.76 -12.86 8.65
C ASP A 559 -44.28 -12.49 8.48
N LEU A 560 -43.95 -11.75 7.42
CA LEU A 560 -42.61 -11.21 7.21
C LEU A 560 -42.26 -10.16 8.27
N LEU A 561 -43.19 -9.27 8.60
CA LEU A 561 -42.99 -8.24 9.61
C LEU A 561 -42.73 -8.83 10.99
N ASP A 562 -43.51 -9.84 11.38
CA ASP A 562 -43.38 -10.51 12.68
C ASP A 562 -42.07 -11.30 12.75
N ALA A 563 -41.70 -12.02 11.68
CA ALA A 563 -40.43 -12.73 11.60
C ALA A 563 -39.22 -11.77 11.60
N LEU A 564 -39.32 -10.61 10.94
CA LEU A 564 -38.26 -9.59 10.95
C LEU A 564 -38.07 -9.00 12.35
N ILE A 565 -39.15 -8.68 13.06
CA ILE A 565 -39.07 -8.15 14.44
C ILE A 565 -38.48 -9.18 15.38
N TRP A 566 -38.90 -10.44 15.26
CA TRP A 566 -38.26 -11.54 15.99
C TRP A 566 -36.75 -11.58 15.68
N THR A 567 -36.37 -11.40 14.43
CA THR A 567 -34.98 -11.44 13.98
C THR A 567 -34.16 -10.27 14.53
N LEU A 568 -34.71 -9.05 14.53
CA LEU A 568 -34.07 -7.87 15.10
C LEU A 568 -33.81 -8.02 16.61
N LYS A 569 -34.68 -8.74 17.33
CA LYS A 569 -34.44 -9.10 18.74
C LYS A 569 -33.24 -10.03 18.92
N GLN A 570 -32.86 -10.79 17.89
CA GLN A 570 -31.71 -11.70 17.93
C GLN A 570 -30.37 -11.03 17.62
N VAL A 571 -30.35 -9.76 17.20
CA VAL A 571 -29.12 -9.02 16.87
C VAL A 571 -28.31 -8.66 18.15
N ASP A 572 -28.82 -9.01 19.33
CA ASP A 572 -28.24 -8.68 20.65
C ASP A 572 -27.68 -9.90 21.43
N THR A 573 -27.29 -10.99 20.75
CA THR A 573 -26.91 -12.21 21.47
C THR A 573 -25.41 -12.28 21.82
N ALA A 574 -25.10 -11.76 23.00
CA ALA A 574 -24.37 -12.44 24.08
C ALA A 574 -22.83 -12.58 24.13
N ASP A 575 -22.02 -11.92 23.29
CA ASP A 575 -20.54 -11.86 23.52
C ASP A 575 -19.94 -10.44 23.64
N GLN A 576 -20.76 -9.39 23.70
CA GLN A 576 -20.29 -8.00 23.90
C GLN A 576 -20.59 -7.47 25.30
N LYS A 577 -20.39 -8.31 26.33
CA LYS A 577 -20.63 -8.01 27.75
C LYS A 577 -19.59 -7.07 28.38
N HIS A 578 -19.13 -6.01 27.72
CA HIS A 578 -18.43 -4.93 28.40
C HIS A 578 -18.75 -3.59 27.75
N MET A 579 -19.87 -2.99 28.14
CA MET A 579 -20.01 -1.54 28.39
C MET A 579 -21.45 -1.26 28.87
N THR A 580 -21.58 -0.95 30.17
CA THR A 580 -22.81 -0.40 30.74
C THR A 580 -23.09 0.97 30.16
N TYR A 581 -24.34 1.19 29.71
CA TYR A 581 -24.85 2.51 29.33
C TYR A 581 -24.72 3.48 30.51
N ASN A 582 -23.94 4.55 30.35
CA ASN A 582 -24.02 5.75 31.18
C ASN A 582 -24.51 6.92 30.34
#